data_AF-A0A847CHQ1-F1
#
_entry.id   AF-A0A847CHQ1-F1
#
_cell.length_a   1.000
_cell.length_b   1.000
_cell.length_c   1.000
_cell.angle_alpha   90.00
_cell.angle_beta   90.00
_cell.angle_gamma   90.00
#
_symmetry.space_group_name_H-M   'P 1'
#
loop_
_entity.id
_entity.type
_entity.pdbx_description
1 polymer ?
#
loop_
_entity_poly.entity_id
_entity_poly.type
_entity_poly.pdbx_seq_one_letter_code
_entity_poly.pdbx_strand_id
1 'polypeptide(L)'
;MKIKKLKISLPVKVASFLVLMFSISCIKLCAETMTTAQAQVYREKFVDESKKYVGSPYAYGSIGPDSFDCSGLIYHCARESVKIQLPRTAKAIYSYVRIVPEKDREVGDLLFFKTNSTASVTHVGIYIGNSQFISAISDGPNTGVIVSSLNQDYWKGKYVATGQFIPSGKAKGEQKDETIVNASTEKEVATSADSNAKSSFLDDVVLDVTSVFGWSLFTQNGFMFQAKAAEVQSNVRYKKWVLQPGIGFALRYNFVQRIFQIPLYVSLTMNDFVRFYIGPVFSFGEIAFSNTFKKIIPSVLPGIIGISFSTPNVTFGKFKFQLVQDVSYTVFNNMDGAALSFNESIASGLNFFTGMRVTFPLSVF
;
A
#
# COMPACT_ATOMS: atom_id res chain seq x y z
N MET A 1 6.81 -55.34 2.19
CA MET A 1 7.56 -54.09 1.97
C MET A 1 7.25 -53.13 3.12
N LYS A 2 8.18 -52.88 4.06
CA LYS A 2 7.97 -52.01 5.24
C LYS A 2 8.43 -50.58 4.93
N ILE A 3 7.51 -49.61 4.89
CA ILE A 3 7.85 -48.19 4.71
C ILE A 3 8.21 -47.60 6.08
N LYS A 4 9.47 -47.20 6.27
CA LYS A 4 9.92 -46.45 7.45
C LYS A 4 9.39 -45.01 7.37
N LYS A 5 8.59 -44.58 8.35
CA LYS A 5 8.20 -43.17 8.52
C LYS A 5 9.40 -42.37 9.02
N LEU A 6 9.85 -41.39 8.24
CA LEU A 6 10.89 -40.44 8.63
C LEU A 6 10.25 -39.36 9.52
N LYS A 7 10.61 -39.33 10.81
CA LYS A 7 10.23 -38.24 11.72
C LYS A 7 11.29 -37.14 11.61
N ILE A 8 10.94 -36.04 10.96
CA ILE A 8 11.72 -34.80 11.02
C ILE A 8 11.09 -33.93 12.10
N SER A 9 11.71 -33.88 13.28
CA SER A 9 11.33 -32.94 14.34
C SER A 9 12.34 -31.80 14.37
N LEU A 10 11.98 -30.66 13.77
CA LEU A 10 12.79 -29.45 13.90
C LEU A 10 12.53 -28.84 15.29
N PRO A 11 13.54 -28.67 16.15
CA PRO A 11 13.32 -28.19 17.52
C PRO A 11 12.88 -26.72 17.50
N VAL A 12 11.83 -26.40 18.26
CA VAL A 12 11.15 -25.08 18.32
C VAL A 12 12.13 -23.91 18.52
N LYS A 13 13.25 -24.12 19.22
CA LYS A 13 14.29 -23.10 19.43
C LYS A 13 15.01 -22.67 18.14
N VAL A 14 15.15 -23.57 17.16
CA VAL A 14 15.78 -23.28 15.86
C VAL A 14 14.82 -22.50 14.95
N ALA A 15 13.52 -22.79 15.03
CA ALA A 15 12.49 -22.02 14.33
C ALA A 15 12.37 -20.58 14.86
N SER A 16 12.38 -20.38 16.18
CA SER A 16 12.37 -19.03 16.77
C SER A 16 13.62 -18.22 16.44
N PHE A 17 14.79 -18.85 16.35
CA PHE A 17 16.04 -18.17 15.98
C PHE A 17 16.08 -17.76 14.50
N LEU A 18 15.57 -18.61 13.61
CA LEU A 18 15.44 -18.30 12.17
C LEU A 18 14.42 -17.18 11.92
N VAL A 19 13.29 -17.16 12.65
CA VAL A 19 12.29 -16.07 12.56
C VAL A 19 12.87 -14.74 13.04
N LEU A 20 13.66 -14.73 14.12
CA LEU A 20 14.30 -13.52 14.62
C LEU A 20 15.38 -13.00 13.65
N MET A 21 16.20 -13.87 13.07
CA MET A 21 17.20 -13.49 12.07
C MET A 21 16.58 -13.01 10.76
N PHE A 22 15.46 -13.60 10.33
CA PHE A 22 14.69 -13.13 9.17
C PHE A 22 14.05 -11.76 9.44
N SER A 23 13.54 -11.51 10.66
CA SER A 23 12.95 -10.22 11.04
C SER A 23 13.96 -9.07 11.09
N ILE A 24 15.19 -9.32 11.54
CA ILE A 24 16.26 -8.31 11.56
C ILE A 24 16.80 -8.02 10.15
N SER A 25 16.80 -9.02 9.26
CA SER A 25 17.16 -8.85 7.85
C SER A 25 16.10 -8.05 7.07
N CYS A 26 14.81 -8.28 7.34
CA CYS A 26 13.71 -7.49 6.78
C CYS A 26 13.74 -6.00 7.21
N ILE A 27 14.21 -5.68 8.42
CA ILE A 27 14.30 -4.29 8.88
C ILE A 27 15.40 -3.51 8.12
N LYS A 28 16.50 -4.16 7.72
CA LYS A 28 17.56 -3.53 6.90
C LYS A 28 17.17 -3.40 5.42
N LEU A 29 16.31 -4.27 4.90
CA LEU A 29 15.88 -4.27 3.49
C LEU A 29 14.73 -3.28 3.18
N CYS A 30 14.02 -2.80 4.20
CA CYS A 30 12.94 -1.81 4.07
C CYS A 30 13.40 -0.35 3.93
N ALA A 31 14.71 -0.09 3.81
CA ALA A 31 15.28 1.26 3.74
C ALA A 31 16.17 1.48 2.52
N GLU A 32 15.73 1.11 1.32
CA GLU A 32 16.23 1.77 0.12
C GLU A 32 15.54 3.14 0.01
N THR A 33 16.19 4.17 0.57
CA THR A 33 15.76 5.55 0.40
C THR A 33 15.88 5.97 -1.06
N MET A 34 14.79 6.48 -1.63
CA MET A 34 14.77 7.14 -2.94
C MET A 34 15.96 8.09 -3.08
N THR A 35 16.71 7.97 -4.18
CA THR A 35 17.90 8.80 -4.37
C THR A 35 17.49 10.27 -4.48
N THR A 36 18.37 11.18 -4.07
CA THR A 36 18.13 12.63 -4.13
C THR A 36 17.87 13.11 -5.56
N ALA A 37 18.58 12.54 -6.53
CA ALA A 37 18.34 12.81 -7.96
C ALA A 37 16.94 12.37 -8.43
N GLN A 38 16.48 11.18 -8.02
CA GLN A 38 15.12 10.74 -8.32
C GLN A 38 14.07 11.62 -7.62
N ALA A 39 14.34 12.04 -6.38
CA ALA A 39 13.49 12.98 -5.64
C ALA A 39 13.33 14.33 -6.32
N GLN A 40 14.42 14.87 -6.87
CA GLN A 40 14.38 16.10 -7.63
C GLN A 40 13.47 15.98 -8.86
N VAL A 41 13.60 14.90 -9.65
CA VAL A 41 12.75 14.67 -10.84
C VAL A 41 11.26 14.58 -10.48
N TYR A 42 10.92 13.93 -9.36
CA TYR A 42 9.52 13.81 -8.92
C TYR A 42 8.94 15.16 -8.50
N ARG A 43 9.73 15.98 -7.79
CA ARG A 43 9.35 17.34 -7.39
C ARG A 43 9.05 18.23 -8.59
N GLU A 44 9.92 18.17 -9.61
CA GLU A 44 9.75 18.92 -10.85
C GLU A 44 8.49 18.49 -11.59
N LYS A 45 8.27 17.19 -11.78
CA LYS A 45 7.04 16.66 -12.39
C LYS A 45 5.78 17.11 -11.66
N PHE A 46 5.81 17.12 -10.33
CA PHE A 46 4.67 17.56 -9.52
C PHE A 46 4.36 19.05 -9.70
N VAL A 47 5.40 19.88 -9.74
CA VAL A 47 5.24 21.32 -9.99
C VAL A 47 4.80 21.59 -11.42
N ASP A 48 5.37 20.93 -12.41
CA ASP A 48 5.02 21.12 -13.81
C ASP A 48 3.59 20.69 -14.12
N GLU A 49 3.11 19.63 -13.47
CA GLU A 49 1.70 19.24 -13.55
C GLU A 49 0.78 20.34 -12.99
N SER A 50 1.14 20.95 -11.85
CA SER A 50 0.33 22.02 -11.26
C SER A 50 0.25 23.28 -12.12
N LYS A 51 1.32 23.60 -12.86
CA LYS A 51 1.36 24.76 -13.76
C LYS A 51 0.33 24.67 -14.89
N LYS A 52 -0.02 23.45 -15.34
CA LYS A 52 -1.02 23.23 -16.41
C LYS A 52 -2.41 23.74 -16.04
N TYR A 53 -2.71 23.77 -14.75
CA TYR A 53 -4.04 24.13 -14.25
C TYR A 53 -4.14 25.60 -13.81
N VAL A 54 -3.08 26.40 -13.90
CA VAL A 54 -3.14 27.83 -13.60
C VAL A 54 -4.20 28.50 -14.49
N GLY A 55 -5.13 29.22 -13.86
CA GLY A 55 -6.31 29.80 -14.49
C GLY A 55 -7.59 28.96 -14.37
N SER A 56 -7.51 27.70 -13.92
CA SER A 56 -8.70 26.87 -13.71
C SER A 56 -9.59 27.43 -12.60
N PRO A 57 -10.93 27.41 -12.74
CA PRO A 57 -11.84 27.97 -11.75
C PRO A 57 -11.80 27.23 -10.41
N TYR A 58 -12.11 27.97 -9.35
CA TYR A 58 -12.26 27.38 -8.02
C TYR A 58 -13.66 26.77 -7.86
N ALA A 59 -13.73 25.56 -7.33
CA ALA A 59 -14.99 24.95 -6.90
C ALA A 59 -14.75 24.12 -5.62
N TYR A 60 -15.48 24.45 -4.56
CA TYR A 60 -15.36 23.75 -3.26
C TYR A 60 -15.66 22.26 -3.42
N GLY A 61 -14.77 21.38 -2.95
CA GLY A 61 -14.90 19.94 -3.09
C GLY A 61 -14.46 19.38 -4.45
N SER A 62 -14.07 20.22 -5.41
CA SER A 62 -13.65 19.76 -6.74
C SER A 62 -12.22 19.24 -6.80
N ILE A 63 -11.98 18.24 -7.65
CA ILE A 63 -10.70 17.50 -7.80
C ILE A 63 -10.12 17.57 -9.22
N GLY A 64 -10.66 18.42 -10.10
CA GLY A 64 -10.21 18.54 -11.48
C GLY A 64 -10.90 17.62 -12.50
N PRO A 65 -10.50 17.72 -13.78
CA PRO A 65 -9.51 18.67 -14.29
C PRO A 65 -10.07 20.08 -14.54
N ASP A 66 -11.40 20.24 -14.61
CA ASP A 66 -12.02 21.50 -15.06
C ASP A 66 -12.15 22.57 -13.97
N SER A 67 -12.08 22.18 -12.69
CA SER A 67 -12.11 23.09 -11.55
C SER A 67 -11.46 22.44 -10.34
N PHE A 68 -11.00 23.22 -9.37
CA PHE A 68 -10.29 22.69 -8.19
C PHE A 68 -10.67 23.42 -6.90
N ASP A 69 -10.68 22.72 -5.77
CA ASP A 69 -10.39 23.35 -4.48
C ASP A 69 -8.89 23.23 -4.15
N CYS A 70 -8.44 23.91 -3.09
CA CYS A 70 -7.04 23.99 -2.73
C CYS A 70 -6.39 22.61 -2.57
N SER A 71 -7.04 21.71 -1.83
CA SER A 71 -6.58 20.34 -1.61
C SER A 71 -6.83 19.39 -2.79
N GLY A 72 -7.86 19.65 -3.60
CA GLY A 72 -8.19 18.92 -4.81
C GLY A 72 -7.14 19.11 -5.89
N LEU A 73 -6.58 20.32 -6.01
CA LEU A 73 -5.43 20.59 -6.87
C LEU A 73 -4.22 19.74 -6.47
N ILE A 74 -3.88 19.70 -5.17
CA ILE A 74 -2.76 18.90 -4.65
C ILE A 74 -2.99 17.41 -4.92
N TYR A 75 -4.19 16.93 -4.60
CA TYR A 75 -4.60 15.54 -4.78
C TYR A 75 -4.47 15.11 -6.25
N HIS A 76 -4.99 15.92 -7.17
CA HIS A 76 -4.94 15.66 -8.60
C HIS A 76 -3.51 15.67 -9.13
N CYS A 77 -2.74 16.73 -8.85
CA CYS A 77 -1.37 16.84 -9.33
C CYS A 77 -0.50 15.70 -8.81
N ALA A 78 -0.64 15.30 -7.54
CA ALA A 78 0.13 14.20 -6.96
C ALA A 78 -0.24 12.85 -7.59
N ARG A 79 -1.53 12.62 -7.84
CA ARG A 79 -2.03 11.40 -8.48
C ARG A 79 -1.58 11.29 -9.93
N GLU A 80 -1.64 12.39 -10.70
CA GLU A 80 -1.34 12.36 -12.13
C GLU A 80 0.17 12.33 -12.42
N SER A 81 0.97 13.12 -11.69
CA SER A 81 2.41 13.31 -12.00
C SER A 81 3.35 12.32 -11.32
N VAL A 82 3.12 12.04 -10.03
CA VAL A 82 4.04 11.24 -9.19
C VAL A 82 3.40 9.96 -8.66
N LYS A 83 2.14 9.70 -9.04
CA LYS A 83 1.36 8.50 -8.68
C LYS A 83 1.25 8.27 -7.16
N ILE A 84 1.24 9.37 -6.39
CA ILE A 84 1.04 9.34 -4.93
C ILE A 84 -0.39 9.76 -4.61
N GLN A 85 -1.10 8.92 -3.86
CA GLN A 85 -2.44 9.25 -3.40
C GLN A 85 -2.38 9.95 -2.04
N LEU A 86 -2.63 11.25 -2.04
CA LEU A 86 -2.71 12.04 -0.82
C LEU A 86 -4.14 12.02 -0.24
N PRO A 87 -4.31 12.29 1.06
CA PRO A 87 -5.63 12.52 1.64
C PRO A 87 -6.37 13.68 0.96
N ARG A 88 -7.71 13.66 0.99
CA ARG A 88 -8.51 14.61 0.20
C ARG A 88 -8.53 16.04 0.77
N THR A 89 -8.37 16.23 2.08
CA THR A 89 -8.55 17.54 2.74
C THR A 89 -7.22 18.15 3.16
N ALA A 90 -7.10 19.48 3.15
CA ALA A 90 -5.88 20.18 3.56
C ALA A 90 -5.38 19.76 4.96
N LYS A 91 -6.32 19.57 5.92
CA LYS A 91 -6.01 19.09 7.27
C LYS A 91 -5.45 17.66 7.27
N ALA A 92 -6.05 16.75 6.49
CA ALA A 92 -5.57 15.37 6.43
C ALA A 92 -4.22 15.27 5.70
N ILE A 93 -4.00 16.08 4.66
CA ILE A 93 -2.69 16.21 4.00
C ILE A 93 -1.65 16.71 5.01
N TYR A 94 -1.97 17.75 5.78
CA TYR A 94 -1.08 18.27 6.83
C TYR A 94 -0.66 17.20 7.84
N SER A 95 -1.60 16.33 8.26
CA SER A 95 -1.30 15.20 9.16
C SER A 95 -0.52 14.06 8.51
N TYR A 96 -0.53 13.95 7.19
CA TYR A 96 0.14 12.90 6.42
C TYR A 96 1.60 13.24 6.09
N VAL A 97 1.91 14.52 5.86
CA VAL A 97 3.24 14.95 5.39
C VAL A 97 4.24 15.16 6.52
N ARG A 98 5.53 15.07 6.22
CA ARG A 98 6.61 15.42 7.14
C ARG A 98 6.76 16.94 7.20
N ILE A 99 6.57 17.56 8.36
CA ILE A 99 6.81 19.00 8.53
C ILE A 99 8.30 19.30 8.53
N VAL A 100 8.72 20.31 7.76
CA VAL A 100 10.11 20.74 7.62
C VAL A 100 10.30 22.21 8.02
N PRO A 101 11.49 22.58 8.56
CA PRO A 101 11.84 23.97 8.78
C PRO A 101 11.79 24.79 7.49
N GLU A 102 11.42 26.07 7.58
CA GLU A 102 11.30 26.94 6.40
C GLU A 102 12.60 27.05 5.59
N LYS A 103 13.75 27.01 6.27
CA LYS A 103 15.08 27.02 5.64
C LYS A 103 15.36 25.80 4.76
N ASP A 104 14.66 24.69 5.02
CA ASP A 104 14.81 23.42 4.31
C ASP A 104 13.73 23.24 3.23
N ARG A 105 12.91 24.27 2.99
CA ARG A 105 11.85 24.26 1.97
C ARG A 105 12.44 24.09 0.58
N GLU A 106 11.82 23.21 -0.19
CA GLU A 106 12.20 22.87 -1.54
C GLU A 106 11.01 22.97 -2.50
N VAL A 107 11.31 23.25 -3.77
CA VAL A 107 10.33 23.21 -4.86
C VAL A 107 9.58 21.88 -4.81
N GLY A 108 8.25 21.92 -4.90
CA GLY A 108 7.36 20.77 -4.75
C GLY A 108 6.89 20.47 -3.32
N ASP A 109 7.41 21.17 -2.29
CA ASP A 109 6.85 21.09 -0.95
C ASP A 109 5.46 21.77 -0.87
N LEU A 110 4.67 21.37 0.13
CA LEU A 110 3.36 21.93 0.38
C LEU A 110 3.44 23.04 1.44
N LEU A 111 2.80 24.17 1.16
CA LEU A 111 2.65 25.27 2.09
C LEU A 111 1.26 25.25 2.69
N PHE A 112 1.17 25.27 4.01
CA PHE A 112 -0.08 25.24 4.74
C PHE A 112 -0.39 26.59 5.36
N PHE A 113 -1.66 26.97 5.30
CA PHE A 113 -2.13 28.26 5.78
C PHE A 113 -3.41 28.12 6.61
N LYS A 114 -3.64 29.11 7.48
CA LYS A 114 -4.84 29.28 8.28
C LYS A 114 -5.63 30.50 7.78
N THR A 115 -6.35 30.34 6.67
CA THR A 115 -7.13 31.42 6.02
C THR A 115 -8.45 31.71 6.72
N ASN A 116 -9.00 30.76 7.48
CA ASN A 116 -10.20 30.93 8.32
C ASN A 116 -10.08 30.24 9.68
N SER A 117 -11.10 30.43 10.55
CA SER A 117 -11.09 29.97 11.95
C SER A 117 -11.62 28.55 12.17
N THR A 118 -11.99 27.82 11.11
CA THR A 118 -12.64 26.50 11.26
C THR A 118 -11.67 25.39 11.68
N ALA A 119 -10.36 25.55 11.42
CA ALA A 119 -9.32 24.61 11.80
C ALA A 119 -7.94 25.29 11.94
N SER A 120 -6.96 24.54 12.45
CA SER A 120 -5.55 24.98 12.53
C SER A 120 -4.89 25.14 11.15
N VAL A 121 -5.34 24.36 10.15
CA VAL A 121 -4.93 24.43 8.75
C VAL A 121 -6.18 24.37 7.89
N THR A 122 -6.37 25.35 7.02
CA THR A 122 -7.60 25.54 6.24
C THR A 122 -7.34 25.74 4.75
N HIS A 123 -6.07 25.94 4.36
CA HIS A 123 -5.66 26.09 2.97
C HIS A 123 -4.29 25.46 2.72
N VAL A 124 -4.03 25.07 1.46
CA VAL A 124 -2.77 24.44 1.04
C VAL A 124 -2.38 24.91 -0.37
N GLY A 125 -1.08 25.03 -0.62
CA GLY A 125 -0.51 25.34 -1.93
C GLY A 125 0.81 24.60 -2.20
N ILE A 126 1.25 24.60 -3.46
CA ILE A 126 2.49 23.94 -3.93
C ILE A 126 3.58 24.99 -4.06
N TYR A 127 4.68 24.84 -3.34
CA TYR A 127 5.82 25.75 -3.45
C TYR A 127 6.54 25.56 -4.79
N ILE A 128 6.75 26.65 -5.53
CA ILE A 128 7.38 26.63 -6.85
C ILE A 128 8.74 27.35 -6.89
N GLY A 129 9.28 27.72 -5.73
CA GLY A 129 10.54 28.47 -5.61
C GLY A 129 10.31 29.97 -5.47
N ASN A 130 11.37 30.73 -5.16
CA ASN A 130 11.35 32.20 -5.10
C ASN A 130 10.23 32.80 -4.23
N SER A 131 9.92 32.17 -3.09
CA SER A 131 8.79 32.55 -2.22
C SER A 131 7.41 32.47 -2.90
N GLN A 132 7.30 31.83 -4.08
CA GLN A 132 6.06 31.68 -4.83
C GLN A 132 5.45 30.28 -4.65
N PHE A 133 4.12 30.21 -4.80
CA PHE A 133 3.38 28.96 -4.72
C PHE A 133 2.11 28.98 -5.58
N ILE A 134 1.66 27.81 -6.02
CA ILE A 134 0.41 27.63 -6.76
C ILE A 134 -0.67 27.11 -5.80
N SER A 135 -1.85 27.71 -5.79
CA SER A 135 -3.00 27.19 -5.04
C SER A 135 -4.32 27.60 -5.70
N ALA A 136 -5.40 26.87 -5.42
CA ALA A 136 -6.74 27.23 -5.85
C ALA A 136 -7.46 28.03 -4.75
N ILE A 137 -7.79 29.29 -5.00
CA ILE A 137 -8.41 30.20 -4.02
C ILE A 137 -9.85 30.57 -4.39
N SER A 138 -10.70 30.67 -3.37
CA SER A 138 -12.14 30.92 -3.53
C SER A 138 -12.52 32.41 -3.59
N ASP A 139 -11.64 33.29 -3.13
CA ASP A 139 -11.94 34.69 -2.88
C ASP A 139 -10.68 35.56 -3.02
N GLY A 140 -10.87 36.86 -3.22
CA GLY A 140 -9.83 37.85 -3.46
C GLY A 140 -9.87 38.45 -4.87
N PRO A 141 -8.90 39.32 -5.21
CA PRO A 141 -8.89 40.04 -6.48
C PRO A 141 -8.67 39.13 -7.71
N ASN A 142 -8.11 37.94 -7.50
CA ASN A 142 -8.01 36.89 -8.50
C ASN A 142 -8.49 35.59 -7.84
N THR A 143 -9.31 34.79 -8.52
CA THR A 143 -9.82 33.51 -8.00
C THR A 143 -9.44 32.35 -8.91
N GLY A 144 -9.62 31.11 -8.43
CA GLY A 144 -9.17 29.92 -9.15
C GLY A 144 -7.74 29.52 -8.82
N VAL A 145 -7.15 28.69 -9.66
CA VAL A 145 -5.75 28.24 -9.53
C VAL A 145 -4.82 29.37 -9.95
N ILE A 146 -4.09 29.96 -9.00
CA ILE A 146 -3.20 31.09 -9.26
C ILE A 146 -1.82 30.89 -8.63
N VAL A 147 -0.86 31.68 -9.11
CA VAL A 147 0.45 31.86 -8.46
C VAL A 147 0.34 33.00 -7.43
N SER A 148 0.73 32.72 -6.19
CA SER A 148 0.81 33.68 -5.10
C SER A 148 2.22 33.74 -4.52
N SER A 149 2.51 34.75 -3.70
CA SER A 149 3.81 34.91 -3.04
C SER A 149 3.67 34.99 -1.52
N LEU A 150 4.54 34.28 -0.81
CA LEU A 150 4.69 34.36 0.65
C LEU A 150 5.13 35.73 1.15
N ASN A 151 5.65 36.58 0.25
CA ASN A 151 6.02 37.95 0.59
C ASN A 151 4.80 38.89 0.64
N GLN A 152 3.62 38.44 0.21
CA GLN A 152 2.38 39.21 0.36
C GLN A 152 1.93 39.16 1.82
N ASP A 153 1.55 40.32 2.39
CA ASP A 153 1.16 40.45 3.80
C ASP A 153 0.07 39.46 4.22
N TYR A 154 -0.92 39.24 3.34
CA TYR A 154 -1.97 38.27 3.57
C TYR A 154 -1.43 36.86 3.80
N TRP A 155 -0.60 36.34 2.89
CA TRP A 155 -0.06 34.97 3.01
C TRP A 155 0.96 34.85 4.13
N LYS A 156 1.78 35.88 4.35
CA LYS A 156 2.76 35.94 5.43
C LYS A 156 2.11 35.79 6.80
N GLY A 157 1.00 36.50 7.05
CA GLY A 157 0.25 36.42 8.31
C GLY A 157 -0.59 35.16 8.49
N LYS A 158 -0.75 34.35 7.43
CA LYS A 158 -1.59 33.14 7.42
C LYS A 158 -0.77 31.86 7.31
N TYR A 159 0.52 31.96 7.02
CA TYR A 159 1.42 30.82 6.89
C TYR A 159 1.55 30.07 8.22
N VAL A 160 1.43 28.74 8.15
CA VAL A 160 1.48 27.84 9.31
C VAL A 160 2.73 26.97 9.25
N ALA A 161 2.96 26.30 8.13
CA ALA A 161 4.01 25.30 8.02
C ALA A 161 4.34 24.94 6.56
N THR A 162 5.52 24.33 6.39
CA THR A 162 5.92 23.64 5.16
C THR A 162 5.90 22.14 5.41
N GLY A 163 5.27 21.37 4.53
CA GLY A 163 5.23 19.92 4.61
C GLY A 163 5.75 19.25 3.36
N GLN A 164 6.49 18.16 3.57
CA GLN A 164 7.21 17.41 2.59
C GLN A 164 6.61 15.99 2.51
N PHE A 165 6.12 15.61 1.33
CA PHE A 165 5.64 14.25 1.05
C PHE A 165 6.50 13.51 0.03
N ILE A 166 7.20 14.24 -0.83
CA ILE A 166 8.28 13.73 -1.70
C ILE A 166 9.59 13.95 -0.94
N PRO A 167 10.50 12.95 -0.84
CA PRO A 167 11.81 13.12 -0.22
C PRO A 167 12.58 14.35 -0.74
N SER A 168 13.55 14.85 0.03
CA SER A 168 14.38 15.99 -0.38
C SER A 168 15.19 15.65 -1.64
N GLY A 169 15.18 16.58 -2.61
CA GLY A 169 16.02 16.51 -3.81
C GLY A 169 17.46 16.94 -3.55
N LYS A 170 17.73 17.54 -2.38
CA LYS A 170 19.06 17.94 -1.95
C LYS A 170 19.73 16.78 -1.22
N ALA A 171 20.98 16.48 -1.55
CA ALA A 171 21.80 15.64 -0.69
C ALA A 171 21.84 16.25 0.71
N LYS A 172 21.73 15.42 1.76
CA LYS A 172 21.95 15.87 3.15
C LYS A 172 23.35 16.49 3.21
N GLY A 173 23.41 17.82 3.21
CA GLY A 173 24.66 18.55 3.25
C GLY A 173 25.33 18.38 4.60
N GLU A 174 26.59 17.93 4.54
CA GLU A 174 27.65 18.26 5.46
C GLU A 174 27.56 19.73 5.90
N GLN A 175 27.89 19.95 7.17
CA GLN A 175 28.26 21.28 7.63
C GLN A 175 29.42 21.81 6.77
N LYS A 176 29.35 23.10 6.46
CA LYS A 176 30.39 23.88 5.80
C LYS A 176 31.77 23.58 6.42
N ASP A 177 32.69 23.09 5.61
CA ASP A 177 34.09 23.49 5.72
C ASP A 177 34.70 23.59 4.32
N GLU A 178 35.47 24.66 4.11
CA GLU A 178 36.09 25.01 2.84
C GLU A 178 37.29 24.10 2.60
N THR A 179 37.33 23.37 1.49
CA THR A 179 38.62 23.00 0.89
C THR A 179 38.51 22.81 -0.62
N ILE A 180 39.34 23.55 -1.33
CA ILE A 180 39.54 23.57 -2.78
C ILE A 180 40.19 22.25 -3.21
N VAL A 181 39.60 21.50 -4.14
CA VAL A 181 40.35 20.67 -5.10
C VAL A 181 39.61 20.62 -6.44
N ASN A 182 40.40 20.88 -7.50
CA ASN A 182 40.03 20.91 -8.92
C ASN A 182 39.87 19.51 -9.55
N ALA A 183 39.26 19.56 -10.76
CA ALA A 183 39.36 18.62 -11.88
C ALA A 183 38.54 17.32 -11.74
N SER A 184 37.86 16.79 -12.77
CA SER A 184 37.87 17.08 -14.20
C SER A 184 36.60 16.51 -14.87
N THR A 185 36.21 17.19 -15.93
CA THR A 185 35.28 16.85 -17.00
C THR A 185 35.24 15.38 -17.40
N GLU A 186 34.04 14.82 -17.54
CA GLU A 186 33.75 13.87 -18.62
C GLU A 186 32.31 14.08 -19.12
N LYS A 187 32.21 14.52 -20.37
CA LYS A 187 30.99 14.54 -21.18
C LYS A 187 30.80 13.13 -21.72
N GLU A 188 29.64 12.54 -21.48
CA GLU A 188 29.08 11.57 -22.43
C GLU A 188 27.69 12.02 -22.88
N VAL A 189 27.68 12.50 -24.13
CA VAL A 189 26.51 12.64 -24.98
C VAL A 189 26.40 11.34 -25.76
N ALA A 190 25.30 10.61 -25.62
CA ALA A 190 24.90 9.61 -26.61
C ALA A 190 23.37 9.39 -26.59
N THR A 191 22.74 10.05 -27.57
CA THR A 191 21.73 9.51 -28.49
C THR A 191 20.44 8.89 -27.95
N SER A 192 19.38 9.66 -28.21
CA SER A 192 18.05 9.19 -28.57
C SER A 192 18.09 8.01 -29.56
N ALA A 193 17.48 6.88 -29.19
CA ALA A 193 17.07 5.84 -30.11
C ALA A 193 15.62 5.47 -29.81
N ASP A 194 14.76 5.85 -30.75
CA ASP A 194 13.40 5.36 -30.91
C ASP A 194 13.42 3.82 -31.00
N SER A 195 12.69 3.13 -30.12
CA SER A 195 12.44 1.70 -30.29
C SER A 195 11.01 1.36 -29.89
N ASN A 196 10.23 1.16 -30.93
CA ASN A 196 8.88 0.62 -30.94
C ASN A 196 8.94 -0.85 -30.48
N ALA A 197 9.03 -1.09 -29.17
CA ALA A 197 9.05 -2.44 -28.60
C ALA A 197 7.61 -2.95 -28.40
N LYS A 198 7.25 -4.04 -29.10
CA LYS A 198 6.00 -4.78 -28.84
C LYS A 198 5.95 -5.19 -27.36
N SER A 199 5.04 -4.61 -26.59
CA SER A 199 4.77 -5.00 -25.20
C SER A 199 4.32 -6.47 -25.17
N SER A 200 5.00 -7.30 -24.39
CA SER A 200 4.64 -8.70 -24.21
C SER A 200 3.43 -8.81 -23.28
N PHE A 201 2.54 -9.78 -23.50
CA PHE A 201 1.39 -10.03 -22.60
C PHE A 201 1.84 -10.18 -21.13
N LEU A 202 3.03 -10.76 -20.89
CA LEU A 202 3.59 -10.95 -19.55
C LEU A 202 3.92 -9.64 -18.82
N ASP A 203 4.07 -8.52 -19.53
CA ASP A 203 4.29 -7.20 -18.92
C ASP A 203 3.09 -6.74 -18.11
N ASP A 204 1.89 -7.24 -18.47
CA ASP A 204 0.62 -6.93 -17.84
C ASP A 204 0.19 -7.99 -16.81
N VAL A 205 1.01 -9.00 -16.53
CA VAL A 205 0.72 -10.04 -15.53
C VAL A 205 1.66 -9.90 -14.34
N VAL A 206 1.12 -10.07 -13.14
CA VAL A 206 1.91 -10.11 -11.90
C VAL A 206 1.54 -11.33 -11.07
N LEU A 207 2.50 -11.81 -10.30
CA LEU A 207 2.36 -12.87 -9.32
C LEU A 207 2.41 -12.26 -7.92
N ASP A 208 1.41 -12.54 -7.10
CA ASP A 208 1.40 -12.13 -5.71
C ASP A 208 1.61 -13.34 -4.81
N VAL A 209 2.61 -13.28 -3.93
CA VAL A 209 2.83 -14.26 -2.86
C VAL A 209 2.51 -13.59 -1.53
N THR A 210 1.54 -14.13 -0.80
CA THR A 210 1.06 -13.55 0.47
C THR A 210 1.26 -14.54 1.61
N SER A 211 2.01 -14.15 2.63
CA SER A 211 2.24 -14.95 3.84
C SER A 211 1.52 -14.30 5.00
N VAL A 212 0.57 -15.02 5.61
CA VAL A 212 -0.30 -14.48 6.66
C VAL A 212 -0.44 -15.42 7.85
N PHE A 213 -0.61 -14.81 9.01
CA PHE A 213 -0.93 -15.48 10.26
C PHE A 213 -2.40 -15.25 10.62
N GLY A 214 -3.12 -16.34 10.84
CA GLY A 214 -4.54 -16.37 11.12
C GLY A 214 -4.84 -16.32 12.62
N TRP A 215 -5.79 -15.50 13.00
CA TRP A 215 -6.29 -15.31 14.35
C TRP A 215 -7.83 -15.17 14.36
N SER A 216 -8.45 -15.37 15.53
CA SER A 216 -9.88 -15.17 15.73
C SER A 216 -10.14 -14.68 17.14
N LEU A 217 -11.22 -13.91 17.31
CA LEU A 217 -11.80 -13.57 18.61
C LEU A 217 -13.03 -14.42 18.93
N PHE A 218 -13.56 -15.16 17.95
CA PHE A 218 -14.75 -15.99 18.10
C PHE A 218 -14.35 -17.43 18.39
N THR A 219 -14.82 -17.93 19.54
CA THR A 219 -14.73 -19.33 19.94
C THR A 219 -16.14 -19.87 20.19
N GLN A 220 -16.30 -21.19 20.33
CA GLN A 220 -17.60 -21.79 20.65
C GLN A 220 -18.13 -21.35 22.03
N ASN A 221 -17.24 -20.99 22.95
CA ASN A 221 -17.58 -20.68 24.35
C ASN A 221 -17.61 -19.16 24.63
N GLY A 222 -17.42 -18.31 23.61
CA GLY A 222 -17.43 -16.85 23.75
C GLY A 222 -16.30 -16.13 23.01
N PHE A 223 -15.99 -14.91 23.47
CA PHE A 223 -15.04 -14.01 22.82
C PHE A 223 -13.65 -14.12 23.45
N MET A 224 -12.74 -14.83 22.77
CA MET A 224 -11.37 -15.07 23.23
C MET A 224 -10.40 -15.03 22.05
N PHE A 225 -9.29 -14.31 22.21
CA PHE A 225 -8.23 -14.28 21.21
C PHE A 225 -7.55 -15.65 21.08
N GLN A 226 -7.45 -16.15 19.85
CA GLN A 226 -6.76 -17.40 19.55
C GLN A 226 -5.98 -17.31 18.23
N ALA A 227 -4.78 -17.89 18.23
CA ALA A 227 -4.05 -18.21 17.01
C ALA A 227 -4.74 -19.37 16.29
N LYS A 228 -5.16 -19.15 15.05
CA LYS A 228 -6.05 -20.09 14.33
C LYS A 228 -5.35 -20.79 13.17
N ALA A 229 -4.51 -20.09 12.40
CA ALA A 229 -3.89 -20.68 11.21
C ALA A 229 -2.57 -20.02 10.79
N ALA A 230 -1.81 -20.68 9.93
CA ALA A 230 -0.81 -20.04 9.08
C ALA A 230 -1.16 -20.35 7.62
N GLU A 231 -0.99 -19.37 6.75
CA GLU A 231 -1.34 -19.51 5.34
C GLU A 231 -0.36 -18.79 4.43
N VAL A 232 -0.03 -19.45 3.32
CA VAL A 232 0.71 -18.87 2.20
C VAL A 232 -0.17 -18.96 0.96
N GLN A 233 -0.39 -17.82 0.31
CA GLN A 233 -1.19 -17.68 -0.89
C GLN A 233 -0.30 -17.33 -2.08
N SER A 234 -0.67 -17.86 -3.25
CA SER A 234 -0.10 -17.48 -4.54
C SER A 234 -1.25 -17.07 -5.46
N ASN A 235 -1.17 -15.88 -6.07
CA ASN A 235 -2.22 -15.36 -6.93
C ASN A 235 -1.63 -14.65 -8.14
N VAL A 236 -1.88 -15.20 -9.33
CA VAL A 236 -1.52 -14.58 -10.61
C VAL A 236 -2.66 -13.68 -11.05
N ARG A 237 -2.36 -12.46 -11.46
CA ARG A 237 -3.37 -11.46 -11.81
C ARG A 237 -2.96 -10.56 -12.95
N TYR A 238 -3.96 -10.12 -13.71
CA TYR A 238 -3.81 -9.22 -14.85
C TYR A 238 -3.98 -7.77 -14.41
N LYS A 239 -2.91 -6.97 -14.45
CA LYS A 239 -2.88 -5.63 -13.83
C LYS A 239 -3.34 -4.47 -14.73
N LYS A 240 -3.61 -4.73 -16.03
CA LYS A 240 -3.93 -3.67 -17.00
C LYS A 240 -5.23 -2.93 -16.71
N TRP A 241 -6.20 -3.62 -16.10
CA TRP A 241 -7.52 -3.07 -15.79
C TRP A 241 -7.56 -2.53 -14.35
N VAL A 242 -8.50 -1.62 -14.07
CA VAL A 242 -8.77 -1.12 -12.70
C VAL A 242 -9.22 -2.25 -11.78
N LEU A 243 -10.05 -3.14 -12.33
CA LEU A 243 -10.42 -4.42 -11.72
C LEU A 243 -9.50 -5.48 -12.31
N GLN A 244 -8.57 -5.96 -11.51
CA GLN A 244 -7.47 -6.82 -11.91
C GLN A 244 -7.88 -8.27 -11.61
N PRO A 245 -8.39 -9.03 -12.60
CA PRO A 245 -8.80 -10.39 -12.39
C PRO A 245 -7.57 -11.26 -12.11
N GLY A 246 -7.75 -12.27 -11.27
CA GLY A 246 -6.70 -13.21 -10.95
C GLY A 246 -7.23 -14.60 -10.63
N ILE A 247 -6.29 -15.53 -10.60
CA ILE A 247 -6.49 -16.90 -10.13
C ILE A 247 -5.38 -17.21 -9.14
N GLY A 248 -5.74 -17.88 -8.06
CA GLY A 248 -4.79 -18.20 -7.03
C GLY A 248 -5.13 -19.48 -6.29
N PHE A 249 -4.17 -19.90 -5.50
CA PHE A 249 -4.34 -20.95 -4.53
C PHE A 249 -3.70 -20.54 -3.20
N ALA A 250 -4.02 -21.26 -2.15
CA ALA A 250 -3.37 -21.10 -0.86
C ALA A 250 -3.01 -22.46 -0.25
N LEU A 251 -2.01 -22.45 0.62
CA LEU A 251 -1.67 -23.55 1.51
C LEU A 251 -1.93 -23.06 2.92
N ARG A 252 -2.97 -23.58 3.56
CA ARG A 252 -3.41 -23.18 4.89
C ARG A 252 -3.28 -24.35 5.85
N TYR A 253 -2.69 -24.11 7.01
CA TYR A 253 -2.72 -25.05 8.11
C TYR A 253 -3.43 -24.43 9.31
N ASN A 254 -4.53 -25.06 9.75
CA ASN A 254 -5.30 -24.61 10.90
C ASN A 254 -4.82 -25.33 12.16
N PHE A 255 -4.34 -24.58 13.15
CA PHE A 255 -3.75 -25.14 14.37
C PHE A 255 -4.80 -25.75 15.30
N VAL A 256 -5.98 -25.13 15.36
CA VAL A 256 -7.07 -25.50 16.27
C VAL A 256 -7.75 -26.77 15.77
N GLN A 257 -8.13 -26.78 14.49
CA GLN A 257 -8.83 -27.90 13.85
C GLN A 257 -7.87 -29.01 13.37
N ARG A 258 -6.55 -28.74 13.34
CA ARG A 258 -5.51 -29.64 12.83
C ARG A 258 -5.75 -30.13 11.40
N ILE A 259 -6.34 -29.26 10.58
CA ILE A 259 -6.59 -29.52 9.17
C ILE A 259 -5.63 -28.75 8.28
N PHE A 260 -5.24 -29.40 7.20
CA PHE A 260 -4.56 -28.76 6.08
C PHE A 260 -5.58 -28.45 4.99
N GLN A 261 -5.56 -27.24 4.46
CA GLN A 261 -6.50 -26.77 3.44
C GLN A 261 -5.75 -26.21 2.24
N ILE A 262 -6.29 -26.48 1.05
CA ILE A 262 -5.83 -25.93 -0.22
C ILE A 262 -7.02 -25.19 -0.87
N PRO A 263 -7.25 -23.91 -0.51
CA PRO A 263 -8.15 -23.05 -1.27
C PRO A 263 -7.66 -22.86 -2.70
N LEU A 264 -8.52 -23.07 -3.69
CA LEU A 264 -8.36 -22.57 -5.05
C LEU A 264 -9.39 -21.46 -5.24
N TYR A 265 -9.02 -20.35 -5.86
CA TYR A 265 -9.94 -19.22 -5.98
C TYR A 265 -9.70 -18.39 -7.23
N VAL A 266 -10.78 -17.78 -7.69
CA VAL A 266 -10.73 -16.62 -8.58
C VAL A 266 -10.72 -15.38 -7.72
N SER A 267 -10.03 -14.34 -8.15
CA SER A 267 -9.91 -13.08 -7.43
C SER A 267 -10.15 -11.87 -8.32
N LEU A 268 -10.59 -10.79 -7.70
CA LEU A 268 -10.72 -9.49 -8.32
C LEU A 268 -10.05 -8.47 -7.40
N THR A 269 -8.95 -7.87 -7.88
CA THR A 269 -8.18 -6.90 -7.11
C THR A 269 -8.41 -5.49 -7.64
N MET A 270 -8.76 -4.55 -6.78
CA MET A 270 -8.95 -3.13 -7.09
C MET A 270 -7.68 -2.36 -6.73
N ASN A 271 -6.98 -1.86 -7.75
CA ASN A 271 -5.82 -0.98 -7.61
C ASN A 271 -4.76 -1.48 -6.61
N ASP A 272 -4.48 -2.78 -6.56
CA ASP A 272 -3.57 -3.42 -5.59
C ASP A 272 -4.00 -3.36 -4.09
N PHE A 273 -5.09 -2.68 -3.72
CA PHE A 273 -5.46 -2.42 -2.32
C PHE A 273 -6.51 -3.37 -1.76
N VAL A 274 -7.57 -3.63 -2.51
CA VAL A 274 -8.70 -4.44 -2.06
C VAL A 274 -8.84 -5.63 -2.97
N ARG A 275 -8.85 -6.84 -2.43
CA ARG A 275 -9.07 -8.07 -3.19
C ARG A 275 -10.27 -8.81 -2.66
N PHE A 276 -11.18 -9.16 -3.55
CA PHE A 276 -12.22 -10.16 -3.31
C PHE A 276 -11.79 -11.48 -3.92
N TYR A 277 -12.10 -12.59 -3.26
CA TYR A 277 -11.86 -13.90 -3.84
C TYR A 277 -12.91 -14.92 -3.39
N ILE A 278 -13.17 -15.88 -4.26
CA ILE A 278 -14.13 -16.95 -4.03
C ILE A 278 -13.65 -18.22 -4.73
N GLY A 279 -13.93 -19.38 -4.12
CA GLY A 279 -13.67 -20.66 -4.80
C GLY A 279 -13.77 -21.87 -3.87
N PRO A 280 -13.40 -23.06 -4.37
CA PRO A 280 -13.44 -24.28 -3.59
C PRO A 280 -12.25 -24.41 -2.63
N VAL A 281 -12.44 -25.15 -1.53
CA VAL A 281 -11.37 -25.50 -0.59
C VAL A 281 -11.25 -27.01 -0.45
N PHE A 282 -10.09 -27.55 -0.79
CA PHE A 282 -9.77 -28.95 -0.54
C PHE A 282 -9.21 -29.08 0.87
N SER A 283 -9.77 -29.95 1.70
CA SER A 283 -9.34 -30.12 3.09
C SER A 283 -8.86 -31.54 3.35
N PHE A 284 -7.73 -31.67 4.05
CA PHE A 284 -7.05 -32.91 4.37
C PHE A 284 -6.73 -32.96 5.87
N GLY A 285 -6.96 -34.11 6.51
CA GLY A 285 -6.69 -34.33 7.93
C GLY A 285 -7.92 -34.74 8.74
N GLU A 286 -7.71 -35.07 10.01
CA GLU A 286 -8.77 -35.38 10.96
C GLU A 286 -9.18 -34.11 11.71
N ILE A 287 -10.45 -33.69 11.58
CA ILE A 287 -10.98 -32.57 12.36
C ILE A 287 -11.21 -33.05 13.79
N ALA A 288 -10.40 -32.55 14.72
CA ALA A 288 -10.64 -32.70 16.16
C ALA A 288 -11.10 -31.37 16.73
N PHE A 289 -12.36 -31.28 17.17
CA PHE A 289 -12.81 -30.17 18.00
C PHE A 289 -12.37 -30.41 19.44
N SER A 290 -11.70 -29.42 20.04
CA SER A 290 -11.28 -29.49 21.44
C SER A 290 -12.50 -29.73 22.33
N ASN A 291 -12.62 -30.94 22.87
CA ASN A 291 -13.64 -31.46 23.80
C ASN A 291 -14.89 -32.14 23.23
N THR A 292 -15.04 -32.32 21.92
CA THR A 292 -16.09 -33.21 21.39
C THR A 292 -15.54 -33.97 20.20
N PHE A 293 -15.46 -35.31 20.30
CA PHE A 293 -15.04 -36.21 19.22
C PHE A 293 -16.11 -36.30 18.12
N LYS A 294 -16.61 -35.17 17.64
CA LYS A 294 -17.52 -35.11 16.50
C LYS A 294 -16.66 -35.00 15.24
N LYS A 295 -16.43 -36.14 14.59
CA LYS A 295 -15.79 -36.21 13.28
C LYS A 295 -16.66 -35.41 12.31
N ILE A 296 -16.09 -34.44 11.60
CA ILE A 296 -16.75 -33.73 10.48
C ILE A 296 -16.09 -34.22 9.19
N ILE A 297 -16.88 -34.58 8.18
CA ILE A 297 -16.39 -34.84 6.82
C ILE A 297 -16.25 -33.48 6.15
N PRO A 298 -15.09 -33.12 5.60
CA PRO A 298 -14.99 -31.91 4.80
C PRO A 298 -16.07 -31.97 3.72
N SER A 299 -16.88 -30.91 3.62
CA SER A 299 -17.93 -30.80 2.58
C SER A 299 -17.33 -31.23 1.23
N VAL A 300 -18.12 -31.81 0.33
CA VAL A 300 -17.56 -32.35 -0.93
C VAL A 300 -16.86 -31.25 -1.76
N LEU A 301 -17.16 -29.98 -1.47
CA LEU A 301 -16.43 -28.81 -1.98
C LEU A 301 -16.78 -27.54 -1.15
N PRO A 302 -16.24 -27.30 0.06
CA PRO A 302 -16.58 -26.11 0.83
C PRO A 302 -16.12 -24.86 0.09
N GLY A 303 -17.01 -23.90 -0.08
CA GLY A 303 -16.68 -22.60 -0.64
C GLY A 303 -15.89 -21.75 0.36
N ILE A 304 -14.87 -21.05 -0.13
CA ILE A 304 -14.29 -19.90 0.55
C ILE A 304 -14.81 -18.63 -0.10
N ILE A 305 -15.11 -17.64 0.72
CA ILE A 305 -15.22 -16.24 0.31
C ILE A 305 -14.29 -15.42 1.19
N GLY A 306 -13.59 -14.46 0.59
CA GLY A 306 -12.70 -13.61 1.35
C GLY A 306 -12.53 -12.23 0.75
N ILE A 307 -12.13 -11.32 1.63
CA ILE A 307 -11.76 -9.96 1.32
C ILE A 307 -10.42 -9.65 1.97
N SER A 308 -9.52 -9.06 1.21
CA SER A 308 -8.18 -8.70 1.63
C SER A 308 -7.96 -7.21 1.42
N PHE A 309 -7.52 -6.53 2.47
CA PHE A 309 -7.10 -5.14 2.46
C PHE A 309 -5.58 -5.09 2.54
N SER A 310 -4.97 -4.23 1.73
CA SER A 310 -3.53 -4.10 1.64
C SER A 310 -3.14 -2.64 1.77
N THR A 311 -2.01 -2.37 2.43
CA THR A 311 -1.44 -1.02 2.52
C THR A 311 -0.90 -0.57 1.15
N PRO A 312 -0.57 0.73 0.99
CA PRO A 312 0.25 1.18 -0.13
C PRO A 312 1.52 0.35 -0.31
N ASN A 313 1.89 0.17 -1.57
CA ASN A 313 3.06 -0.59 -2.00
C ASN A 313 4.34 0.10 -1.54
N VAL A 314 5.21 -0.64 -0.86
CA VAL A 314 6.63 -0.31 -0.73
C VAL A 314 7.35 -1.07 -1.83
N THR A 315 8.01 -0.36 -2.76
CA THR A 315 8.67 -1.00 -3.91
C THR A 315 10.17 -1.14 -3.65
N PHE A 316 10.73 -2.30 -3.94
CA PHE A 316 12.17 -2.58 -3.89
C PHE A 316 12.58 -3.23 -5.22
N GLY A 317 13.34 -2.50 -6.03
CA GLY A 317 13.61 -2.88 -7.42
C GLY A 317 12.32 -3.10 -8.21
N LYS A 318 12.11 -4.32 -8.71
CA LYS A 318 10.90 -4.70 -9.46
C LYS A 318 9.79 -5.28 -8.57
N PHE A 319 10.06 -5.49 -7.27
CA PHE A 319 9.12 -6.17 -6.36
C PHE A 319 8.34 -5.14 -5.53
N LYS A 320 7.06 -5.41 -5.27
CA LYS A 320 6.22 -4.58 -4.37
C LYS A 320 5.89 -5.34 -3.08
N PHE A 321 5.91 -4.67 -1.95
CA PHE A 321 5.62 -5.20 -0.64
C PHE A 321 4.43 -4.47 -0.03
N GLN A 322 3.50 -5.20 0.59
CA GLN A 322 2.32 -4.64 1.25
C GLN A 322 2.05 -5.38 2.55
N LEU A 323 1.64 -4.65 3.59
CA LEU A 323 1.00 -5.28 4.74
C LEU A 323 -0.44 -5.61 4.38
N VAL A 324 -0.90 -6.77 4.83
CA VAL A 324 -2.21 -7.32 4.49
C VAL A 324 -3.00 -7.60 5.74
N GLN A 325 -4.27 -7.20 5.71
CA GLN A 325 -5.30 -7.67 6.61
C GLN A 325 -6.39 -8.37 5.79
N ASP A 326 -6.58 -9.66 6.04
CA ASP A 326 -7.51 -10.50 5.28
C ASP A 326 -8.59 -11.07 6.20
N VAL A 327 -9.81 -11.15 5.67
CA VAL A 327 -10.94 -11.76 6.33
C VAL A 327 -11.49 -12.79 5.37
N SER A 328 -11.53 -14.05 5.80
CA SER A 328 -12.13 -15.12 5.01
C SER A 328 -13.08 -15.97 5.81
N TYR A 329 -14.08 -16.47 5.10
CA TYR A 329 -15.07 -17.38 5.61
C TYR A 329 -15.08 -18.64 4.76
N THR A 330 -14.87 -19.78 5.40
CA THR A 330 -14.98 -21.10 4.78
C THR A 330 -16.28 -21.75 5.24
N VAL A 331 -17.11 -22.17 4.29
CA VAL A 331 -18.39 -22.83 4.58
C VAL A 331 -18.12 -24.24 5.10
N PHE A 332 -18.67 -24.58 6.26
CA PHE A 332 -18.62 -25.94 6.82
C PHE A 332 -20.05 -26.43 7.09
N ASN A 333 -20.28 -27.73 6.83
CA ASN A 333 -21.57 -28.39 7.09
C ASN A 333 -21.39 -29.48 8.16
N ASN A 334 -22.49 -29.88 8.79
CA ASN A 334 -22.58 -31.06 9.63
C ASN A 334 -22.41 -32.36 8.82
N MET A 335 -22.26 -33.48 9.53
CA MET A 335 -22.07 -34.82 8.95
C MET A 335 -23.24 -35.33 8.11
N ASP A 336 -24.44 -34.87 8.41
CA ASP A 336 -25.68 -35.13 7.71
C ASP A 336 -25.90 -34.17 6.51
N GLY A 337 -24.95 -33.26 6.26
CA GLY A 337 -25.07 -32.22 5.24
C GLY A 337 -25.84 -30.98 5.70
N ALA A 338 -26.39 -30.97 6.93
CA ALA A 338 -27.10 -29.82 7.45
C ALA A 338 -26.15 -28.63 7.72
N ALA A 339 -26.67 -27.41 7.67
CA ALA A 339 -25.91 -26.22 8.04
C ALA A 339 -25.50 -26.27 9.53
N LEU A 340 -24.33 -25.73 9.85
CA LEU A 340 -23.93 -25.50 11.25
C LEU A 340 -24.80 -24.40 11.88
N SER A 341 -24.93 -24.42 13.21
CA SER A 341 -25.53 -23.29 13.92
C SER A 341 -24.70 -22.01 13.70
N PHE A 342 -25.30 -20.83 13.86
CA PHE A 342 -24.62 -19.55 13.62
C PHE A 342 -23.28 -19.43 14.38
N ASN A 343 -23.27 -19.80 15.67
CA ASN A 343 -22.07 -19.71 16.51
C ASN A 343 -20.99 -20.70 16.07
N GLU A 344 -21.36 -21.95 15.75
CA GLU A 344 -20.41 -22.96 15.26
C GLU A 344 -19.86 -22.60 13.89
N SER A 345 -20.71 -22.05 13.03
CA SER A 345 -20.38 -21.56 11.69
C SER A 345 -19.36 -20.43 11.74
N ILE A 346 -19.57 -19.41 12.58
CA ILE A 346 -18.61 -18.32 12.75
C ILE A 346 -17.32 -18.81 13.40
N ALA A 347 -17.39 -19.61 14.47
CA ALA A 347 -16.21 -20.10 15.17
C ALA A 347 -15.32 -20.98 14.27
N SER A 348 -15.92 -21.80 13.41
CA SER A 348 -15.20 -22.68 12.48
C SER A 348 -14.77 -21.96 11.21
N GLY A 349 -15.69 -21.26 10.54
CA GLY A 349 -15.52 -20.69 9.21
C GLY A 349 -14.80 -19.36 9.14
N LEU A 350 -15.05 -18.44 10.08
CA LEU A 350 -14.51 -17.08 10.02
C LEU A 350 -13.05 -17.03 10.48
N ASN A 351 -12.18 -16.42 9.70
CA ASN A 351 -10.76 -16.24 9.98
C ASN A 351 -10.34 -14.81 9.68
N PHE A 352 -9.57 -14.23 10.59
CA PHE A 352 -8.85 -12.98 10.37
C PHE A 352 -7.39 -13.31 10.15
N PHE A 353 -6.76 -12.64 9.20
CA PHE A 353 -5.39 -12.89 8.80
C PHE A 353 -4.63 -11.57 8.77
N THR A 354 -3.38 -11.60 9.23
CA THR A 354 -2.48 -10.45 9.17
C THR A 354 -1.11 -10.92 8.68
N GLY A 355 -0.52 -10.18 7.75
CA GLY A 355 0.77 -10.56 7.19
C GLY A 355 1.25 -9.64 6.09
N MET A 356 1.98 -10.22 5.14
CA MET A 356 2.66 -9.47 4.09
C MET A 356 2.41 -10.11 2.71
N ARG A 357 2.20 -9.26 1.71
CA ARG A 357 2.15 -9.62 0.29
C ARG A 357 3.38 -9.08 -0.43
N VAL A 358 3.96 -9.91 -1.28
CA VAL A 358 5.00 -9.56 -2.22
C VAL A 358 4.47 -9.75 -3.64
N THR A 359 4.55 -8.72 -4.47
CA THR A 359 4.13 -8.74 -5.88
C THR A 359 5.36 -8.76 -6.79
N PHE A 360 5.38 -9.71 -7.70
CA PHE A 360 6.42 -9.96 -8.69
C PHE A 360 5.85 -9.68 -10.09
N PRO A 361 6.44 -8.75 -10.87
CA PRO A 361 6.09 -8.64 -12.29
C PRO A 361 6.58 -9.89 -13.01
N LEU A 362 5.70 -10.53 -13.78
CA LEU A 362 6.05 -11.76 -14.48
C LEU A 362 7.00 -11.54 -15.66
N SER A 363 7.15 -10.30 -16.14
CA SER A 363 8.18 -9.91 -17.11
C SER A 363 9.62 -9.99 -16.58
N VAL A 364 9.82 -10.39 -15.32
CA VAL A 364 11.14 -10.63 -14.71
C VAL A 364 11.57 -12.09 -14.85
N PHE A 365 10.64 -12.98 -15.15
CA PHE A 365 10.87 -14.39 -15.47
C PHE A 365 10.80 -14.57 -16.99
#